data_AF-A0A7C3R016-F1
#
_entry.id   AF-A0A7C3R016-F1
#
_cell.length_a   1.000
_cell.length_b   1.000
_cell.length_c   1.000
_cell.angle_alpha   90.00
_cell.angle_beta   90.00
_cell.angle_gamma   90.00
#
_symmetry.space_group_name_H-M   'P 1'
#
loop_
_entity.id
_entity.type
_entity.pdbx_description
1 polymer ?
#
loop_
_entity_poly.entity_id
_entity_poly.type
_entity_poly.pdbx_seq_one_letter_code
_entity_poly.pdbx_strand_id
1 'polypeptide(L)'
;MKKIVLILFLITSVFSETLEKGIQNIIGIKDYQIHQKLIQNSFKNKKLFINDTQLNYNKILEVLKSEGLLHLRLKDVSEIEIKFKFIGNKFKSLKNSKDILSSLGYTYITANEITDNDDGYNVNIHYKSKYLLDSQMLSKELETINAKIININRISDLEWEYIIDYSNTDVYGAVGITTNEKIQLKKPLKPYLLKIENG
;
A
#
# COMPACT_ATOMS: atom_id res chain seq x y z
N MET A 1 27.23 -2.01 -50.61
CA MET A 1 25.90 -2.68 -50.53
C MET A 1 25.64 -3.07 -49.09
N LYS A 2 24.45 -2.74 -48.61
CA LYS A 2 24.01 -2.71 -47.20
C LYS A 2 24.09 -4.11 -46.55
N LYS A 3 24.72 -4.21 -45.38
CA LYS A 3 24.43 -5.29 -44.42
C LYS A 3 23.75 -4.66 -43.21
N ILE A 4 22.43 -4.81 -43.19
CA ILE A 4 21.57 -4.45 -42.07
C ILE A 4 21.89 -5.43 -40.94
N VAL A 5 22.41 -4.94 -39.82
CA VAL A 5 22.47 -5.69 -38.57
C VAL A 5 21.23 -5.27 -37.77
N LEU A 6 20.25 -6.17 -37.74
CA LEU A 6 19.02 -6.05 -36.97
C LEU A 6 19.37 -6.30 -35.51
N ILE A 7 19.44 -5.25 -34.70
CA ILE A 7 19.67 -5.38 -33.25
C ILE A 7 18.32 -5.62 -32.55
N LEU A 8 18.30 -6.77 -31.89
CA LEU A 8 17.30 -7.38 -31.03
C LEU A 8 16.62 -6.38 -30.08
N PHE A 9 15.30 -6.22 -30.20
CA PHE A 9 14.48 -5.54 -29.18
C PHE A 9 14.31 -6.52 -28.02
N LEU A 10 15.06 -6.32 -26.93
CA LEU A 10 14.81 -7.02 -25.66
C LEU A 10 13.44 -6.55 -25.15
N ILE A 11 12.44 -7.42 -25.26
CA ILE A 11 11.15 -7.20 -24.59
C ILE A 11 11.44 -7.38 -23.10
N THR A 12 11.53 -6.27 -22.36
CA THR A 12 11.43 -6.31 -20.90
C THR A 12 10.02 -6.78 -20.57
N SER A 13 9.88 -8.03 -20.14
CA SER A 13 8.63 -8.52 -19.58
C SER A 13 8.42 -7.85 -18.23
N VAL A 14 7.85 -6.64 -18.25
CA VAL A 14 7.23 -6.08 -17.06
C VAL A 14 6.09 -7.04 -16.72
N PHE A 15 6.26 -7.82 -15.66
CA PHE A 15 5.18 -8.63 -15.11
C PHE A 15 4.10 -7.69 -14.59
N SER A 16 3.19 -7.25 -15.46
CA SER A 16 1.99 -6.54 -15.06
C SER A 16 1.06 -7.54 -14.40
N GLU A 17 0.78 -7.32 -13.12
CA GLU A 17 -0.19 -8.11 -12.38
C GLU A 17 -1.58 -7.89 -12.97
N THR A 18 -2.28 -8.97 -13.30
CA THR A 18 -3.65 -8.87 -13.80
C THR A 18 -4.60 -8.49 -12.67
N LEU A 19 -5.68 -7.79 -12.99
CA LEU A 19 -6.71 -7.41 -12.02
C LEU A 19 -7.26 -8.63 -11.27
N GLU A 20 -7.48 -9.74 -11.98
CA GLU A 20 -7.95 -10.99 -11.39
C GLU A 20 -6.95 -11.55 -10.38
N LYS A 21 -5.65 -11.52 -10.71
CA LYS A 21 -4.60 -11.98 -9.79
C LYS A 21 -4.49 -11.06 -8.57
N GLY A 22 -4.55 -9.75 -8.77
CA GLY A 22 -4.56 -8.78 -7.66
C GLY A 22 -5.76 -8.99 -6.73
N ILE A 23 -6.96 -9.26 -7.27
CA ILE A 23 -8.14 -9.58 -6.45
C ILE A 23 -7.94 -10.90 -5.71
N GLN A 24 -7.46 -11.95 -6.39
CA GLN A 24 -7.17 -13.25 -5.77
C GLN A 24 -6.15 -13.13 -4.63
N ASN A 25 -5.13 -12.30 -4.81
CA ASN A 25 -4.11 -12.07 -3.82
C ASN A 25 -4.65 -11.33 -2.58
N ILE A 26 -5.74 -10.55 -2.72
CA ILE A 26 -6.40 -9.89 -1.59
C ILE A 26 -7.37 -10.83 -0.88
N ILE A 27 -8.32 -11.44 -1.60
CA ILE A 27 -9.41 -12.20 -0.95
C ILE A 27 -9.11 -13.69 -0.79
N GLY A 28 -8.10 -14.20 -1.49
CA GLY A 28 -7.76 -15.62 -1.54
C GLY A 28 -8.50 -16.37 -2.65
N ILE A 29 -7.90 -17.46 -3.13
CA ILE A 29 -8.42 -18.23 -4.27
C ILE A 29 -9.81 -18.82 -4.00
N LYS A 30 -10.07 -19.24 -2.76
CA LYS A 30 -11.34 -19.86 -2.37
C LYS A 30 -12.50 -18.87 -2.48
N ASP A 31 -12.36 -17.69 -1.88
CA ASP A 31 -13.40 -16.66 -1.90
C ASP A 31 -13.57 -16.09 -3.32
N TYR A 32 -12.48 -15.96 -4.08
CA TYR A 32 -12.56 -15.61 -5.49
C TYR A 32 -13.40 -16.59 -6.31
N GLN A 33 -13.22 -17.90 -6.10
CA GLN A 33 -13.99 -18.93 -6.79
C GLN A 33 -15.46 -18.94 -6.36
N ILE A 34 -15.72 -18.83 -5.05
CA ILE A 34 -17.09 -18.79 -4.50
C ILE A 34 -17.87 -17.58 -5.05
N HIS A 35 -17.23 -16.41 -5.13
CA HIS A 35 -17.86 -15.15 -5.50
C HIS A 35 -17.57 -14.70 -6.94
N GLN A 36 -17.15 -15.61 -7.83
CA GLN A 36 -16.66 -15.26 -9.17
C GLN A 36 -17.62 -14.38 -9.99
N LYS A 37 -18.92 -14.68 -9.97
CA LYS A 37 -19.93 -13.89 -10.71
C LYS A 37 -20.05 -12.47 -10.17
N LEU A 38 -20.02 -12.30 -8.85
CA LEU A 38 -20.06 -11.00 -8.20
C LEU A 38 -18.83 -10.17 -8.59
N ILE A 39 -17.65 -10.80 -8.52
CA ILE A 39 -16.38 -10.16 -8.88
C ILE A 39 -16.39 -9.75 -10.36
N GLN A 40 -16.80 -10.64 -11.27
CA GLN A 40 -16.90 -10.31 -12.70
C GLN A 40 -17.82 -9.11 -12.97
N ASN A 41 -18.95 -9.03 -12.26
CA ASN A 41 -19.89 -7.92 -12.41
C ASN A 41 -19.34 -6.61 -11.82
N SER A 42 -18.74 -6.67 -10.63
CA SER A 42 -18.22 -5.51 -9.89
C SER A 42 -17.00 -4.89 -10.59
N PHE A 43 -16.18 -5.74 -11.23
CA PHE A 43 -14.95 -5.34 -11.91
C PHE A 43 -15.07 -5.32 -13.45
N LYS A 44 -16.30 -5.32 -13.99
CA LYS A 44 -16.56 -5.39 -15.45
C LYS A 44 -15.84 -4.30 -16.24
N ASN A 45 -15.73 -3.09 -15.69
CA ASN A 45 -15.03 -1.97 -16.31
C ASN A 45 -13.58 -1.91 -15.82
N LYS A 46 -12.74 -2.83 -16.31
CA LYS A 46 -11.34 -2.99 -15.88
C LYS A 46 -10.52 -1.70 -15.93
N LYS A 47 -10.81 -0.79 -16.87
CA LYS A 47 -10.11 0.49 -17.02
C LYS A 47 -10.20 1.38 -15.78
N LEU A 48 -11.21 1.21 -14.93
CA LEU A 48 -11.32 1.99 -13.69
C LEU A 48 -10.28 1.58 -12.64
N PHE A 49 -9.76 0.36 -12.74
CA PHE A 49 -8.89 -0.28 -11.74
C PHE A 49 -7.43 -0.35 -12.20
N ILE A 50 -7.09 0.29 -13.31
CA ILE A 50 -5.74 0.30 -13.88
C ILE A 50 -5.36 1.76 -14.14
N ASN A 51 -4.27 2.21 -13.51
CA ASN A 51 -3.64 3.49 -13.80
C ASN A 51 -2.37 3.20 -14.61
N ASP A 52 -2.34 3.66 -15.86
CA ASP A 52 -1.29 3.35 -16.84
C ASP A 52 -1.10 1.84 -17.03
N THR A 53 -0.16 1.25 -16.30
CA THR A 53 0.19 -0.19 -16.34
C THR A 53 0.09 -0.89 -14.98
N GLN A 54 -0.35 -0.17 -13.95
CA GLN A 54 -0.43 -0.64 -12.57
C GLN A 54 -1.86 -0.72 -12.08
N LEU A 55 -2.14 -1.71 -11.23
CA LEU A 55 -3.44 -1.81 -10.55
C LEU A 55 -3.64 -0.64 -9.59
N ASN A 56 -4.84 -0.08 -9.60
CA ASN A 56 -5.27 0.92 -8.63
C ASN A 56 -5.84 0.21 -7.40
N TYR A 57 -4.96 -0.16 -6.46
CA TYR A 57 -5.32 -0.90 -5.27
C TYR A 57 -6.34 -0.18 -4.38
N ASN A 58 -6.33 1.16 -4.33
CA ASN A 58 -7.34 1.91 -3.57
C ASN A 58 -8.75 1.61 -4.07
N LYS A 59 -8.98 1.78 -5.38
CA LYS A 59 -10.29 1.50 -6.00
C LYS A 59 -10.68 0.03 -5.91
N ILE A 60 -9.70 -0.88 -6.04
CA ILE A 60 -9.96 -2.32 -5.89
C ILE A 60 -10.45 -2.63 -4.48
N LEU A 61 -9.72 -2.15 -3.47
CA LEU A 61 -10.06 -2.35 -2.06
C LEU A 61 -11.39 -1.69 -1.69
N GLU A 62 -11.69 -0.52 -2.25
CA GLU A 62 -12.98 0.15 -2.08
C GLU A 62 -14.15 -0.74 -2.54
N VAL A 63 -14.06 -1.29 -3.76
CA VAL A 63 -15.08 -2.19 -4.30
C VAL A 63 -15.15 -3.49 -3.50
N LEU A 64 -14.02 -4.13 -3.18
CA LEU A 64 -14.03 -5.36 -2.38
C LEU A 64 -14.67 -5.13 -1.00
N LYS A 65 -14.44 -3.97 -0.39
CA LYS A 65 -15.05 -3.60 0.90
C LYS A 65 -16.55 -3.39 0.76
N SER A 66 -17.00 -2.64 -0.25
CA SER A 66 -18.43 -2.37 -0.46
C SER A 66 -19.21 -3.63 -0.80
N GLU A 67 -18.59 -4.58 -1.50
CA GLU A 67 -19.16 -5.89 -1.84
C GLU A 67 -19.05 -6.92 -0.70
N GLY A 68 -18.48 -6.54 0.46
CA GLY A 68 -18.34 -7.43 1.62
C GLY A 68 -17.32 -8.56 1.45
N LEU A 69 -16.44 -8.45 0.45
CA LEU A 69 -15.41 -9.44 0.13
C LEU A 69 -14.10 -9.24 0.92
N LEU A 70 -13.95 -8.12 1.64
CA LEU A 70 -12.85 -7.93 2.59
C LEU A 70 -13.23 -8.46 3.98
N HIS A 71 -12.79 -9.68 4.29
CA HIS A 71 -13.02 -10.32 5.59
C HIS A 71 -12.00 -9.87 6.64
N LEU A 72 -12.28 -8.75 7.30
CA LEU A 72 -11.34 -8.15 8.27
C LEU A 72 -11.43 -8.75 9.68
N ARG A 73 -12.52 -9.45 10.03
CA ARG A 73 -12.74 -9.97 11.39
C ARG A 73 -12.30 -11.42 11.51
N LEU A 74 -11.44 -11.69 12.49
CA LEU A 74 -11.01 -13.03 12.88
C LEU A 74 -11.96 -13.65 13.89
N LYS A 75 -11.96 -14.98 13.97
CA LYS A 75 -12.77 -15.73 14.95
C LYS A 75 -12.31 -15.46 16.37
N ASP A 76 -10.99 -15.46 16.58
CA ASP A 76 -10.33 -15.29 17.86
C ASP A 76 -9.26 -14.19 17.79
N VAL A 77 -8.71 -13.82 18.95
CA VAL A 77 -7.50 -12.96 18.96
C VAL A 77 -6.35 -13.78 18.40
N SER A 78 -5.72 -13.29 17.35
CA SER A 78 -4.58 -13.97 16.73
C SER A 78 -3.40 -13.02 16.57
N GLU A 79 -2.22 -13.61 16.50
CA GLU A 79 -1.00 -12.91 16.09
C GLU A 79 -0.99 -12.82 14.57
N ILE A 80 -0.85 -11.59 14.06
CA ILE A 80 -0.90 -11.26 12.64
C ILE A 80 0.47 -10.72 12.25
N GLU A 81 1.03 -11.28 11.19
CA GLU A 81 2.30 -10.88 10.60
C GLU A 81 2.04 -10.06 9.34
N ILE A 82 2.73 -8.91 9.23
CA ILE A 82 2.71 -8.10 8.01
C ILE A 82 4.13 -7.80 7.57
N LYS A 83 4.42 -8.20 6.34
CA LYS A 83 5.68 -7.93 5.64
C LYS A 83 5.48 -6.74 4.72
N PHE A 84 6.13 -5.64 5.05
CA PHE A 84 6.18 -4.49 4.15
C PHE A 84 7.47 -4.51 3.33
N LYS A 85 7.36 -4.33 2.03
CA LYS A 85 8.47 -3.92 1.16
C LYS A 85 8.25 -2.46 0.76
N PHE A 86 9.17 -1.60 1.15
CA PHE A 86 9.09 -0.17 0.88
C PHE A 86 10.04 0.23 -0.25
N ILE A 87 9.51 0.98 -1.21
CA ILE A 87 10.28 1.60 -2.30
C ILE A 87 10.40 3.09 -2.01
N GLY A 88 11.59 3.67 -2.16
CA GLY A 88 11.86 5.09 -1.95
C GLY A 88 12.70 5.37 -0.71
N ASN A 89 12.61 6.58 -0.14
CA ASN A 89 13.50 6.99 0.96
C ASN A 89 13.17 6.25 2.26
N LYS A 90 14.16 5.51 2.80
CA LYS A 90 14.05 4.66 4.00
C LYS A 90 13.49 5.34 5.25
N PHE A 91 14.01 6.50 5.60
CA PHE A 91 13.56 7.19 6.81
C PHE A 91 12.14 7.73 6.66
N LYS A 92 11.83 8.31 5.50
CA LYS A 92 10.51 8.86 5.21
C LYS A 92 9.43 7.77 5.21
N SER A 93 9.68 6.65 4.53
CA SER A 93 8.72 5.55 4.41
C SER A 93 8.50 4.84 5.74
N LEU A 94 9.55 4.61 6.55
CA LEU A 94 9.40 4.01 7.88
C LEU A 94 8.60 4.92 8.82
N LYS A 95 8.92 6.22 8.84
CA LYS A 95 8.20 7.21 9.65
C LYS A 95 6.73 7.28 9.24
N ASN A 96 6.46 7.48 7.94
CA ASN A 96 5.10 7.61 7.42
C ASN A 96 4.27 6.35 7.72
N SER A 97 4.83 5.16 7.49
CA SER A 97 4.15 3.90 7.80
C SER A 97 3.79 3.80 9.27
N LYS A 98 4.74 4.11 10.17
CA LYS A 98 4.52 4.09 11.62
C LYS A 98 3.42 5.08 12.04
N ASP A 99 3.46 6.31 11.53
CA ASP A 99 2.50 7.35 11.90
C ASP A 99 1.10 7.03 11.36
N ILE A 100 0.99 6.55 10.12
CA ILE A 100 -0.27 6.11 9.51
C ILE A 100 -0.85 4.93 10.31
N LEU A 101 -0.08 3.89 10.56
CA LEU A 101 -0.55 2.73 11.32
C LEU A 101 -0.99 3.13 12.74
N SER A 102 -0.26 4.03 13.40
CA SER A 102 -0.66 4.58 14.69
C SER A 102 -1.97 5.38 14.60
N SER A 103 -2.20 6.15 13.53
CA SER A 103 -3.44 6.90 13.33
C SER A 103 -4.65 6.00 13.13
N LEU A 104 -4.43 4.82 12.54
CA LEU A 104 -5.42 3.77 12.35
C LEU A 104 -5.63 2.88 13.60
N GLY A 105 -4.94 3.17 14.70
CA GLY A 105 -5.08 2.46 15.98
C GLY A 105 -4.13 1.26 16.16
N TYR A 106 -3.22 1.02 15.22
CA TYR A 106 -2.19 -0.02 15.34
C TYR A 106 -0.93 0.56 16.03
N THR A 107 -1.00 0.74 17.34
CA THR A 107 0.06 1.39 18.14
C THR A 107 1.12 0.44 18.70
N TYR A 108 0.83 -0.87 18.76
CA TYR A 108 1.72 -1.90 19.31
C TYR A 108 2.39 -2.72 18.21
N ILE A 109 3.10 -2.01 17.33
CA ILE A 109 3.79 -2.59 16.19
C ILE A 109 5.26 -2.73 16.54
N THR A 110 5.75 -3.97 16.62
CA THR A 110 7.18 -4.25 16.75
C THR A 110 7.75 -4.52 15.37
N ALA A 111 8.72 -3.69 14.94
CA ALA A 111 9.51 -4.00 13.76
C ALA A 111 10.59 -5.00 14.15
N ASN A 112 10.53 -6.21 13.59
CA ASN A 112 11.41 -7.31 13.98
C ASN A 112 12.65 -7.42 13.10
N GLU A 113 12.57 -6.95 11.85
CA GLU A 113 13.66 -7.03 10.89
C GLU A 113 13.59 -5.87 9.90
N ILE A 114 14.76 -5.27 9.62
CA ILE A 114 14.95 -4.29 8.55
C ILE A 114 16.12 -4.75 7.69
N THR A 115 15.83 -5.23 6.49
CA THR A 115 16.84 -5.61 5.50
C THR A 115 16.87 -4.60 4.36
N ASP A 116 18.06 -4.18 3.97
CA ASP A 116 18.29 -3.37 2.77
C ASP A 116 18.55 -4.31 1.59
N ASN A 117 17.88 -4.06 0.47
CA ASN A 117 17.99 -4.83 -0.75
C ASN A 117 17.98 -3.87 -1.94
N ASP A 118 18.52 -4.29 -3.09
CA ASP A 118 18.71 -3.39 -4.24
C ASP A 118 17.42 -2.71 -4.75
N ASP A 119 16.25 -3.30 -4.44
CA ASP A 119 14.92 -2.84 -4.87
C ASP A 119 14.07 -2.17 -3.77
N GLY A 120 14.63 -1.88 -2.58
CA GLY A 120 13.90 -1.30 -1.46
C GLY A 120 14.39 -1.81 -0.11
N TYR A 121 13.55 -1.70 0.91
CA TYR A 121 13.85 -2.30 2.21
C TYR A 121 12.61 -2.94 2.81
N ASN A 122 12.84 -4.06 3.51
CA ASN A 122 11.77 -4.84 4.10
C ASN A 122 11.58 -4.46 5.57
N VAL A 123 10.33 -4.43 6.03
CA VAL A 123 9.97 -4.26 7.43
C VAL A 123 8.94 -5.30 7.80
N ASN A 124 9.28 -6.18 8.73
CA ASN A 124 8.34 -7.16 9.26
C ASN A 124 7.74 -6.66 10.57
N ILE A 125 6.41 -6.67 10.67
CA ILE A 125 5.68 -6.28 11.88
C ILE A 125 4.73 -7.36 12.36
N HIS A 126 4.53 -7.40 13.68
CA HIS A 126 3.60 -8.30 14.33
C HIS A 126 2.69 -7.54 15.29
N TYR A 127 1.42 -7.94 15.36
CA TYR A 127 0.46 -7.43 16.35
C TYR A 127 -0.59 -8.49 16.68
N LYS A 128 -1.22 -8.38 17.87
CA LYS A 128 -2.30 -9.26 18.30
C LYS A 128 -3.64 -8.55 18.24
N SER A 129 -4.60 -9.11 17.50
CA SER A 129 -5.91 -8.47 17.28
C SER A 129 -6.98 -9.48 16.92
N LYS A 130 -8.26 -9.10 17.05
CA LYS A 130 -9.40 -9.79 16.42
C LYS A 130 -9.71 -9.27 15.01
N TYR A 131 -8.97 -8.27 14.55
CA TYR A 131 -9.16 -7.62 13.27
C TYR A 131 -7.84 -7.56 12.52
N LEU A 132 -7.87 -7.97 11.25
CA LEU A 132 -6.79 -7.76 10.29
C LEU A 132 -6.61 -6.26 10.02
N LEU A 133 -5.49 -5.93 9.40
CA LEU A 133 -5.22 -4.59 8.90
C LEU A 133 -6.28 -4.23 7.87
N ASP A 134 -7.01 -3.14 8.08
CA ASP A 134 -7.93 -2.62 7.08
C ASP A 134 -7.10 -1.98 5.95
N SER A 135 -6.75 -2.78 4.93
CA SER A 135 -5.94 -2.37 3.79
C SER A 135 -6.57 -1.19 3.04
N GLN A 136 -7.90 -1.09 3.05
CA GLN A 136 -8.63 0.01 2.41
C GLN A 136 -8.40 1.32 3.17
N MET A 137 -8.44 1.31 4.50
CA MET A 137 -8.09 2.48 5.31
C MET A 137 -6.61 2.85 5.17
N LEU A 138 -5.71 1.86 5.20
CA LEU A 138 -4.28 2.09 4.94
C LEU A 138 -4.08 2.77 3.57
N SER A 139 -4.71 2.25 2.52
CA SER A 139 -4.56 2.80 1.17
C SER A 139 -5.05 4.24 1.07
N LYS A 140 -6.10 4.62 1.81
CA LYS A 140 -6.60 6.01 1.84
C LYS A 140 -5.60 6.95 2.52
N GLU A 141 -5.07 6.56 3.68
CA GLU A 141 -4.08 7.37 4.39
C GLU A 141 -2.80 7.55 3.57
N LEU A 142 -2.35 6.51 2.86
CA LEU A 142 -1.20 6.58 1.96
C LEU A 142 -1.39 7.59 0.83
N GLU A 143 -2.57 7.62 0.21
CA GLU A 143 -2.85 8.57 -0.88
C GLU A 143 -2.76 10.03 -0.44
N THR A 144 -3.07 10.34 0.83
CA THR A 144 -2.97 11.71 1.36
C THR A 144 -1.56 12.28 1.32
N ILE A 145 -0.54 11.41 1.22
CA ILE A 145 0.87 11.79 1.16
C ILE A 145 1.53 11.39 -0.17
N ASN A 146 0.74 11.15 -1.22
CA ASN A 146 1.20 10.68 -2.53
C ASN A 146 1.93 9.32 -2.47
N ALA A 147 1.63 8.50 -1.47
CA ALA A 147 2.10 7.11 -1.37
C ALA A 147 1.02 6.17 -1.93
N LYS A 148 1.42 5.00 -2.41
CA LYS A 148 0.46 4.02 -2.92
C LYS A 148 0.90 2.59 -2.66
N ILE A 149 -0.07 1.73 -2.40
CA ILE A 149 0.14 0.29 -2.41
C ILE A 149 0.25 -0.14 -3.88
N ILE A 150 1.34 -0.83 -4.23
CA ILE A 150 1.57 -1.34 -5.58
C ILE A 150 1.37 -2.84 -5.69
N ASN A 151 1.36 -3.56 -4.56
CA ASN A 151 0.99 -4.96 -4.50
C ASN A 151 0.49 -5.32 -3.10
N ILE A 152 -0.49 -6.23 -3.04
CA ILE A 152 -0.94 -6.89 -1.82
C ILE A 152 -0.92 -8.38 -2.09
N ASN A 153 -0.34 -9.15 -1.19
CA ASN A 153 -0.31 -10.60 -1.30
C ASN A 153 -0.67 -11.26 0.04
N ARG A 154 -1.76 -12.00 0.05
CA ARG A 154 -2.18 -12.82 1.19
C ARG A 154 -1.42 -14.14 1.18
N ILE A 155 -0.43 -14.28 2.06
CA ILE A 155 0.36 -15.51 2.21
C ILE A 155 -0.45 -16.56 2.96
N SER A 156 -1.14 -16.14 4.03
CA SER A 156 -2.06 -16.98 4.80
C SER A 156 -3.21 -16.15 5.38
N ASP A 157 -4.06 -16.76 6.20
CA ASP A 157 -5.12 -16.03 6.89
C ASP A 157 -4.57 -14.98 7.89
N LEU A 158 -3.34 -15.18 8.38
CA LEU A 158 -2.70 -14.34 9.41
C LEU A 158 -1.39 -13.68 8.94
N GLU A 159 -1.00 -13.90 7.69
CA GLU A 159 0.26 -13.39 7.13
C GLU A 159 0.02 -12.70 5.80
N TRP A 160 0.46 -11.45 5.70
CA TRP A 160 0.24 -10.59 4.55
C TRP A 160 1.51 -9.88 4.13
N GLU A 161 1.67 -9.69 2.83
CA GLU A 161 2.74 -8.90 2.24
C GLU A 161 2.15 -7.68 1.51
N TYR A 162 2.80 -6.54 1.68
CA TYR A 162 2.47 -5.29 1.02
C TYR A 162 3.72 -4.69 0.40
N ILE A 163 3.63 -4.32 -0.87
CA ILE A 163 4.64 -3.47 -1.50
C ILE A 163 4.06 -2.07 -1.60
N ILE A 164 4.77 -1.09 -1.03
CA ILE A 164 4.32 0.30 -0.97
C ILE A 164 5.38 1.22 -1.59
N ASP A 165 4.94 2.03 -2.55
CA ASP A 165 5.76 3.02 -3.21
C ASP A 165 5.68 4.36 -2.46
N TYR A 166 6.82 4.78 -1.92
CA TYR A 166 7.03 6.05 -1.25
C TYR A 166 7.90 7.03 -2.05
N SER A 167 8.21 6.75 -3.31
CA SER A 167 9.23 7.49 -4.09
C SER A 167 8.94 8.99 -4.19
N ASN A 168 7.68 9.38 -4.33
CA ASN A 168 7.25 10.77 -4.51
C ASN A 168 6.44 11.31 -3.33
N THR A 169 6.75 10.84 -2.12
CA THR A 169 5.88 11.09 -0.96
C THR A 169 6.21 12.33 -0.16
N ASP A 170 5.14 12.89 0.40
CA ASP A 170 5.21 13.88 1.46
C ASP A 170 5.36 13.21 2.84
N VAL A 171 5.70 14.02 3.84
CA VAL A 171 5.79 13.53 5.22
C VAL A 171 4.39 13.56 5.84
N TYR A 172 3.95 12.43 6.37
CA TYR A 172 2.63 12.30 6.99
C TYR A 172 2.46 13.27 8.16
N GLY A 173 1.32 13.96 8.17
CA GLY A 173 0.99 15.00 9.14
C GLY A 173 1.79 16.30 9.00
N ALA A 174 2.58 16.47 7.93
CA ALA A 174 3.26 17.74 7.67
C ALA A 174 2.27 18.83 7.23
N VAL A 175 2.43 20.01 7.80
CA VAL A 175 1.64 21.20 7.44
C VAL A 175 2.43 22.01 6.43
N GLY A 176 1.84 22.24 5.25
CA GLY A 176 2.36 23.14 4.24
C GLY A 176 2.33 24.58 4.74
N ILE A 177 3.44 25.30 4.56
CA ILE A 177 3.54 26.73 4.83
C ILE A 177 4.19 27.42 3.64
N THR A 178 3.62 28.55 3.23
CA THR A 178 4.17 29.37 2.16
C THR A 178 5.23 30.34 2.67
N THR A 179 6.13 30.77 1.80
CA THR A 179 7.16 31.77 2.13
C THR A 179 6.50 33.06 2.63
N ASN A 180 6.90 33.51 3.83
CA ASN A 180 6.36 34.65 4.58
C ASN A 180 5.01 34.44 5.30
N GLU A 181 4.47 33.22 5.30
CA GLU A 181 3.30 32.90 6.10
C GLU A 181 3.64 32.84 7.59
N LYS A 182 2.79 33.45 8.42
CA LYS A 182 2.88 33.37 9.88
C LYS A 182 1.83 32.41 10.40
N ILE A 183 2.26 31.27 10.94
CA ILE A 183 1.38 30.30 11.60
C ILE A 183 1.48 30.41 13.11
N GLN A 184 0.35 30.31 13.81
CA GLN A 184 0.33 30.21 15.27
C GLN A 184 0.26 28.74 15.69
N LEU A 185 1.38 28.21 16.16
CA LEU A 185 1.46 26.84 16.68
C LEU A 185 0.92 26.80 18.12
N LYS A 186 -0.11 25.98 18.34
CA LYS A 186 -0.60 25.69 19.71
C LYS A 186 0.40 24.78 20.44
N LYS A 187 0.25 24.63 21.75
CA LYS A 187 1.07 23.68 22.52
C LYS A 187 0.93 22.26 21.93
N PRO A 188 1.99 21.66 21.41
CA PRO A 188 1.88 20.36 20.75
C PRO A 188 1.71 19.23 21.75
N LEU A 189 0.92 18.22 21.36
CA LEU A 189 0.98 16.87 21.94
C LEU A 189 2.01 15.99 21.21
N LYS A 190 2.39 16.36 19.98
CA LYS A 190 3.39 15.72 19.14
C LYS A 190 4.16 16.80 18.34
N PRO A 191 5.43 16.58 17.96
CA PRO A 191 6.19 17.56 17.18
C PRO A 191 5.45 18.00 15.91
N TYR A 192 5.50 19.30 15.60
CA TYR A 192 5.02 19.80 14.32
C TYR A 192 6.03 19.46 13.23
N LEU A 193 5.52 19.00 12.10
CA LEU A 193 6.29 18.82 10.88
C LEU A 193 5.81 19.86 9.89
N LEU A 194 6.72 20.68 9.40
CA LEU A 194 6.41 21.78 8.49
C LEU A 194 7.07 21.51 7.14
N LYS A 195 6.33 21.75 6.06
CA LYS A 195 6.83 21.70 4.69
C LYS A 195 6.76 23.11 4.12
N ILE A 196 7.90 23.66 3.71
CA ILE A 196 7.93 24.96 3.03
C ILE A 196 7.55 24.73 1.57
N GLU A 197 6.47 25.36 1.14
CA GLU A 197 6.01 25.32 -0.25
C GLU A 197 6.68 26.44 -1.04
N ASN A 198 7.27 26.09 -2.20
CA ASN A 198 7.94 27.00 -3.14
C ASN A 198 9.23 27.66 -2.60
N GLY A 199 10.10 26.88 -1.95
CA GLY A 199 11.47 27.27 -1.57
C GLY A 199 12.51 26.88 -2.60
#